data_AF-A0A8T1CU67-F1
#
_entry.id   AF-A0A8T1CU67-F1
#
_cell.length_a   1.000
_cell.length_b   1.000
_cell.length_c   1.000
_cell.angle_alpha   90.00
_cell.angle_beta   90.00
_cell.angle_gamma   90.00
#
_symmetry.space_group_name_H-M   'P 1'
#
loop_
_entity.id
_entity.type
_entity.pdbx_description
1 polymer ?
#
loop_
_entity_poly.entity_id
_entity_poly.type
_entity_poly.pdbx_seq_one_letter_code
_entity_poly.pdbx_strand_id
1 'polypeptide(L)'
;MDILSYENHALYIKNIDMLQSKYQCPKCEMAFVSAEKLKNHKKNQCELVNIESFPAEPTIYKPAQNTIRSLLTKYSIKDADQYIDHFIVYDFEAILKPTVTQHGENTVFTNEHIPVSVSVADSLTEEVRCFVNDDPKMLLTDMFKYIGDVSVKIQQYNVNKYKSLLRKIINAHGLTGMEIPGVNLGKTYKMSDVKSWVGEGKYGSFFDFHSSLGFGKQKSDYGKLKQLLDQVPVFGFHSGRYDINLIKSDLFAVIGTDNIKSVIKTPSYMCIATSDMKMLDISNYVPAGTSDDKYLTTYLEGCKCGDKFRCVCGLGKGLFPYEYISSFNVLNETQVPSKSAFYSKLRGTKISDEDYERVKWVWG
;
A
#
# COMPACT_ATOMS: atom_id res chain seq x y z
N MET A 1 -46.54 0.87 -49.68
CA MET A 1 -46.62 0.49 -48.25
C MET A 1 -46.07 -0.91 -48.23
N ASP A 2 -44.81 -1.05 -47.82
CA ASP A 2 -44.04 -2.24 -48.14
C ASP A 2 -44.07 -3.16 -46.91
N ILE A 3 -44.60 -4.36 -47.09
CA ILE A 3 -44.82 -5.33 -46.01
C ILE A 3 -44.04 -6.60 -46.36
N LEU A 4 -43.16 -7.02 -45.46
CA LEU A 4 -42.46 -8.30 -45.55
C LEU A 4 -43.26 -9.35 -44.78
N SER A 5 -43.60 -10.45 -45.43
CA SER A 5 -44.16 -11.63 -44.78
C SER A 5 -43.03 -12.63 -44.52
N TYR A 6 -42.84 -13.01 -43.25
CA TYR A 6 -41.92 -14.08 -42.86
C TYR A 6 -42.56 -14.89 -41.74
N GLU A 7 -42.62 -16.22 -41.89
CA GLU A 7 -43.18 -17.15 -40.90
C GLU A 7 -44.53 -16.71 -40.30
N ASN A 8 -45.48 -16.33 -41.15
CA ASN A 8 -46.81 -15.83 -40.78
C ASN A 8 -46.85 -14.51 -39.99
N HIS A 9 -45.75 -13.76 -39.94
CA HIS A 9 -45.69 -12.43 -39.36
C HIS A 9 -45.55 -11.37 -40.47
N ALA A 10 -46.40 -10.35 -40.42
CA ALA A 10 -46.33 -9.20 -41.33
C ALA A 10 -45.52 -8.07 -40.67
N LEU A 11 -44.36 -7.76 -41.26
CA LEU A 11 -43.45 -6.71 -40.79
C LEU A 11 -43.55 -5.50 -41.71
N TYR A 12 -43.84 -4.34 -41.12
CA TYR A 12 -43.89 -3.07 -41.86
C TYR A 12 -42.48 -2.55 -42.15
N ILE A 13 -42.13 -2.45 -43.43
CA ILE A 13 -40.84 -1.93 -43.86
C ILE A 13 -40.94 -0.41 -44.03
N LYS A 14 -40.18 0.32 -43.22
CA LYS A 14 -40.10 1.80 -43.28
C LYS A 14 -39.22 2.31 -44.44
N ASN A 15 -38.26 1.51 -44.91
CA ASN A 15 -37.33 1.87 -45.98
C ASN A 15 -36.84 0.59 -46.69
N ILE A 16 -37.33 0.35 -47.91
CA ILE A 16 -37.06 -0.88 -48.67
C ILE A 16 -35.61 -0.97 -49.16
N ASP A 17 -34.97 0.19 -49.41
CA ASP A 17 -33.59 0.25 -49.90
C ASP A 17 -32.61 -0.30 -48.86
N MET A 18 -32.86 -0.08 -47.56
CA MET A 18 -32.06 -0.67 -46.47
C MET A 18 -32.14 -2.20 -46.42
N LEU A 19 -33.24 -2.78 -46.89
CA LEU A 19 -33.43 -4.23 -46.93
C LEU A 19 -32.73 -4.85 -48.15
N GLN A 20 -32.74 -4.14 -49.28
CA GLN A 20 -32.20 -4.60 -50.57
C GLN A 20 -30.69 -4.37 -50.73
N SER A 21 -30.05 -3.52 -49.92
CA SER A 21 -28.64 -3.11 -50.08
C SER A 21 -27.64 -3.80 -49.15
N LYS A 22 -27.84 -5.10 -48.85
CA LYS A 22 -26.85 -5.91 -48.13
C LYS A 22 -26.05 -6.78 -49.09
N TYR A 23 -24.77 -6.45 -49.28
CA TYR A 23 -23.83 -7.23 -50.08
C TYR A 23 -23.12 -8.24 -49.18
N GLN A 24 -23.47 -9.52 -49.25
CA GLN A 24 -22.87 -10.56 -48.42
C GLN A 24 -21.62 -11.17 -49.07
N CYS A 25 -20.59 -11.46 -48.26
CA CYS A 25 -19.43 -12.22 -48.73
C CYS A 25 -19.76 -13.71 -48.82
N PRO A 26 -19.56 -14.37 -49.97
CA PRO A 26 -19.86 -15.81 -50.12
C PRO A 26 -18.84 -16.72 -49.42
N LYS A 27 -17.71 -16.19 -48.94
CA LYS A 27 -16.66 -16.96 -48.26
C LYS A 27 -16.80 -16.95 -46.73
N CYS A 28 -17.04 -15.78 -46.13
CA CYS A 28 -17.09 -15.60 -44.67
C CYS A 28 -18.46 -15.13 -44.15
N GLU A 29 -19.46 -15.04 -45.04
CA GLU A 29 -20.85 -14.65 -44.75
C GLU A 29 -21.06 -13.25 -44.15
N MET A 30 -20.00 -12.44 -44.02
CA MET A 30 -20.07 -11.07 -43.52
C MET A 30 -20.85 -10.17 -44.49
N ALA A 31 -21.77 -9.35 -43.96
CA ALA A 31 -22.61 -8.44 -44.75
C ALA A 31 -22.04 -7.02 -44.79
N PHE A 32 -22.03 -6.43 -45.99
CA PHE A 32 -21.50 -5.09 -46.25
C PHE A 32 -22.59 -4.15 -46.75
N VAL A 33 -22.49 -2.89 -46.34
CA VAL A 33 -23.41 -1.81 -46.73
C VAL A 33 -23.21 -1.32 -48.18
N SER A 34 -22.16 -1.77 -48.88
CA SER A 34 -21.92 -1.43 -50.29
C SER A 34 -21.07 -2.47 -51.02
N ALA A 35 -21.22 -2.54 -52.35
CA ALA A 35 -20.44 -3.44 -53.21
C ALA A 35 -18.93 -3.14 -53.18
N GLU A 36 -18.54 -1.87 -53.09
CA GLU A 36 -17.15 -1.41 -52.99
C GLU A 36 -16.46 -2.00 -51.74
N LYS A 37 -17.15 -1.96 -50.60
CA LYS A 37 -16.64 -2.52 -49.33
C LYS A 37 -16.50 -4.03 -49.40
N LEU A 38 -17.48 -4.73 -49.98
CA LEU A 38 -17.37 -6.17 -50.22
C LEU A 38 -16.18 -6.50 -51.15
N LYS A 39 -15.97 -5.72 -52.21
CA LYS A 39 -14.85 -5.88 -53.15
C LYS A 39 -13.50 -5.70 -52.46
N ASN A 40 -13.36 -4.68 -51.61
CA ASN A 40 -12.14 -4.44 -50.83
C ASN A 40 -11.88 -5.56 -49.81
N HIS A 41 -12.93 -6.02 -49.12
CA HIS A 41 -12.84 -7.16 -48.20
C HIS A 41 -12.39 -8.44 -48.92
N LYS A 42 -13.00 -8.77 -50.06
CA LYS A 42 -12.63 -9.93 -50.89
C LYS A 42 -11.18 -9.87 -51.38
N LYS A 43 -10.65 -8.66 -51.62
CA LYS A 43 -9.30 -8.47 -52.18
C LYS A 43 -8.20 -8.75 -51.15
N ASN A 44 -8.38 -8.36 -49.89
CA ASN A 44 -7.25 -8.24 -48.94
C ASN A 44 -7.48 -8.81 -47.53
N GLN A 45 -8.71 -9.13 -47.12
CA GLN A 45 -9.01 -9.33 -45.69
C GLN A 45 -9.93 -10.52 -45.36
N CYS A 46 -10.28 -11.34 -46.35
CA CYS A 46 -11.22 -12.45 -46.13
C CYS A 46 -10.63 -13.61 -45.29
N GLU A 47 -9.30 -13.76 -45.27
CA GLU A 47 -8.60 -14.92 -44.68
C GLU A 47 -7.61 -14.55 -43.56
N LEU A 48 -7.56 -13.28 -43.12
CA LEU A 48 -6.68 -12.86 -42.04
C LEU A 48 -7.24 -13.32 -40.68
N VAL A 49 -6.76 -14.47 -40.21
CA VAL A 49 -6.81 -14.83 -38.79
C VAL A 49 -5.80 -13.93 -38.09
N ASN A 50 -6.27 -13.00 -37.25
CA ASN A 50 -5.37 -12.26 -36.35
C ASN A 50 -4.74 -13.27 -35.39
N ILE A 51 -3.50 -13.67 -35.65
CA ILE A 51 -2.67 -14.36 -34.66
C ILE A 51 -2.12 -13.25 -33.77
N GLU A 52 -2.81 -12.98 -32.65
CA GLU A 52 -2.25 -12.12 -31.61
C GLU A 52 -1.05 -12.84 -30.98
N SER A 53 0.17 -12.51 -31.41
CA SER A 53 1.38 -12.95 -30.73
C SER A 53 1.83 -11.87 -29.74
N PHE A 54 1.69 -12.15 -28.46
CA PHE A 54 2.27 -11.31 -27.42
C PHE A 54 3.77 -11.61 -27.30
N PRO A 55 4.66 -10.60 -27.31
CA PRO A 55 6.08 -10.83 -27.05
C PRO A 55 6.25 -11.42 -25.65
N ALA A 56 7.03 -12.49 -25.54
CA ALA A 56 7.28 -13.19 -24.26
C ALA A 56 7.94 -12.29 -23.20
N GLU A 57 8.61 -11.21 -23.62
CA GLU A 57 9.16 -10.19 -22.73
C GLU A 57 8.71 -8.78 -23.12
N PRO A 58 8.35 -7.93 -22.13
CA PRO A 58 7.96 -6.54 -22.40
C PRO A 58 9.13 -5.74 -22.96
N THR A 59 8.98 -5.24 -24.18
CA THR A 59 10.01 -4.48 -24.91
C THR A 59 10.04 -2.99 -24.56
N ILE A 60 8.94 -2.43 -24.04
CA ILE A 60 8.75 -0.99 -23.86
C ILE A 60 9.06 -0.53 -22.42
N TYR A 61 8.68 -1.31 -21.41
CA TYR A 61 8.92 -0.96 -20.00
C TYR A 61 9.74 -2.04 -19.32
N LYS A 62 10.98 -1.70 -18.96
CA LYS A 62 11.79 -2.48 -18.02
C LYS A 62 11.84 -1.69 -16.72
N PRO A 63 11.32 -2.22 -15.60
CA PRO A 63 11.41 -1.52 -14.33
C PRO A 63 12.88 -1.23 -14.00
N ALA A 64 13.14 -0.07 -13.42
CA ALA A 64 14.48 0.29 -12.99
C ALA A 64 15.03 -0.80 -12.05
N GLN A 65 16.29 -1.18 -12.24
CA GLN A 65 16.91 -2.20 -11.41
C GLN A 65 16.91 -1.74 -9.94
N ASN A 66 16.42 -2.61 -9.05
CA ASN A 66 16.43 -2.35 -7.61
C ASN A 66 17.85 -1.94 -7.15
N THR A 67 17.94 -0.85 -6.39
CA THR A 67 19.22 -0.27 -5.94
C THR A 67 20.08 -1.27 -5.16
N ILE A 68 19.50 -2.02 -4.24
CA ILE A 68 20.21 -3.06 -3.47
C ILE A 68 20.71 -4.13 -4.44
N ARG A 69 19.85 -4.61 -5.35
CA ARG A 69 20.26 -5.59 -6.38
C ARG A 69 21.44 -5.09 -7.21
N SER A 70 21.39 -3.83 -7.65
CA SER A 70 22.48 -3.20 -8.41
C SER A 70 23.78 -3.16 -7.60
N LEU A 71 23.72 -2.80 -6.32
CA LEU A 71 24.87 -2.79 -5.42
C LEU A 71 25.42 -4.21 -5.16
N LEU A 72 24.55 -5.20 -4.92
CA LEU A 72 24.95 -6.60 -4.74
C LEU A 72 25.71 -7.12 -5.96
N THR A 73 25.20 -6.85 -7.17
CA THR A 73 25.91 -7.17 -8.42
C THR A 73 27.24 -6.43 -8.53
N LYS A 74 27.24 -5.11 -8.31
CA LYS A 74 28.44 -4.26 -8.39
C LYS A 74 29.58 -4.75 -7.50
N TYR A 75 29.27 -5.20 -6.29
CA TYR A 75 30.27 -5.67 -5.31
C TYR A 75 30.39 -7.20 -5.24
N SER A 76 29.78 -7.94 -6.18
CA SER A 76 29.84 -9.40 -6.27
C SER A 76 29.49 -10.08 -4.92
N ILE A 77 28.34 -9.71 -4.35
CA ILE A 77 27.73 -10.33 -3.17
C ILE A 77 26.69 -11.36 -3.66
N LYS A 78 26.71 -12.57 -3.10
CA LYS A 78 25.82 -13.68 -3.50
C LYS A 78 24.99 -14.25 -2.36
N ASP A 79 25.35 -13.93 -1.12
CA ASP A 79 24.78 -14.41 0.14
C ASP A 79 23.63 -13.55 0.67
N ALA A 80 23.20 -12.53 -0.07
CA ALA A 80 22.08 -11.67 0.29
C ALA A 80 21.19 -11.38 -0.92
N ASP A 81 19.89 -11.27 -0.70
CA ASP A 81 18.91 -10.83 -1.67
C ASP A 81 18.67 -9.30 -1.61
N GLN A 82 17.87 -8.80 -2.55
CA GLN A 82 17.56 -7.38 -2.70
C GLN A 82 16.43 -6.83 -1.81
N TYR A 83 15.81 -7.65 -0.96
CA TYR A 83 14.58 -7.32 -0.24
C TYR A 83 14.88 -6.84 1.19
N ILE A 84 14.15 -5.82 1.61
CA ILE A 84 14.03 -5.47 3.03
C ILE A 84 12.96 -6.39 3.61
N ASP A 85 13.33 -7.21 4.59
CA ASP A 85 12.48 -8.31 5.07
C ASP A 85 11.36 -7.84 6.00
N HIS A 86 11.63 -6.79 6.79
CA HIS A 86 10.74 -6.36 7.85
C HIS A 86 10.07 -5.03 7.56
N PHE A 87 8.84 -4.91 8.04
CA PHE A 87 7.94 -3.78 7.86
C PHE A 87 6.99 -3.69 9.05
N ILE A 88 6.32 -2.56 9.15
CA ILE A 88 5.28 -2.29 10.14
C ILE A 88 3.97 -2.08 9.38
N VAL A 89 2.84 -2.55 9.90
CA VAL A 89 1.50 -2.28 9.38
C VAL A 89 0.66 -1.55 10.43
N TYR A 90 -0.28 -0.73 9.98
CA TYR A 90 -1.24 -0.07 10.88
C TYR A 90 -2.63 0.04 10.26
N ASP A 91 -3.65 0.16 11.13
CA ASP A 91 -5.04 0.42 10.77
C ASP A 91 -5.71 1.27 11.85
N PHE A 92 -6.48 2.29 11.44
CA PHE A 92 -7.14 3.23 12.35
C PHE A 92 -8.64 2.99 12.42
N GLU A 93 -9.22 3.21 13.59
CA GLU A 93 -10.66 3.36 13.74
C GLU A 93 -11.01 4.77 14.24
N ALA A 94 -12.21 5.22 13.89
CA ALA A 94 -12.68 6.57 14.17
C ALA A 94 -14.08 6.58 14.79
N ILE A 95 -14.29 7.51 15.72
CA ILE A 95 -15.60 7.93 16.20
C ILE A 95 -16.28 8.76 15.11
N LEU A 96 -17.57 8.50 14.88
CA LEU A 96 -18.43 9.34 14.04
C LEU A 96 -19.19 10.36 14.91
N LYS A 97 -18.51 11.42 15.34
CA LYS A 97 -19.11 12.44 16.19
C LYS A 97 -20.15 13.24 15.41
N PRO A 98 -21.43 13.24 15.80
CA PRO A 98 -22.46 13.98 15.08
C PRO A 98 -22.16 15.48 15.04
N THR A 99 -22.33 16.10 13.89
CA THR A 99 -22.24 17.55 13.69
C THR A 99 -23.35 18.00 12.73
N VAL A 100 -23.74 19.26 12.79
CA VAL A 100 -24.66 19.87 11.82
C VAL A 100 -24.06 21.20 11.41
N THR A 101 -22.97 21.13 10.66
CA THR A 101 -22.28 22.33 10.17
C THR A 101 -22.65 22.54 8.71
N GLN A 102 -23.32 23.66 8.42
CA GLN A 102 -23.66 24.05 7.06
C GLN A 102 -22.43 24.64 6.37
N HIS A 103 -22.15 24.20 5.15
CA HIS A 103 -21.06 24.67 4.32
C HIS A 103 -21.58 25.09 2.96
N GLY A 104 -21.77 26.40 2.79
CA GLY A 104 -22.48 26.95 1.63
C GLY A 104 -23.97 26.59 1.66
N GLU A 105 -24.63 26.68 0.52
CA GLU A 105 -26.09 26.55 0.45
C GLU A 105 -26.57 25.09 0.48
N ASN A 106 -25.80 24.17 -0.11
CA ASN A 106 -26.28 22.81 -0.43
C ASN A 106 -25.54 21.67 0.31
N THR A 107 -24.54 21.97 1.15
CA THR A 107 -23.74 20.94 1.83
C THR A 107 -23.87 21.07 3.34
N VAL A 108 -24.23 19.96 3.99
CA VAL A 108 -24.30 19.84 5.44
C VAL A 108 -23.36 18.73 5.86
N PHE A 109 -22.38 19.06 6.71
CA PHE A 109 -21.58 18.06 7.39
C PHE A 109 -22.41 17.43 8.49
N THR A 110 -22.55 16.10 8.46
CA THR A 110 -23.35 15.34 9.43
C THR A 110 -22.51 14.70 10.54
N ASN A 111 -21.25 14.37 10.25
CA ASN A 111 -20.35 13.72 11.19
C ASN A 111 -18.93 14.23 11.02
N GLU A 112 -18.27 14.48 12.15
CA GLU A 112 -16.84 14.68 12.26
C GLU A 112 -16.20 13.34 12.61
N HIS A 113 -15.18 12.93 11.85
CA HIS A 113 -14.45 11.70 12.10
C HIS A 113 -13.27 12.01 13.02
N ILE A 114 -13.21 11.38 14.19
CA ILE A 114 -12.14 11.58 15.17
C ILE A 114 -11.42 10.24 15.36
N PRO A 115 -10.10 10.15 15.11
CA PRO A 115 -9.37 8.91 15.35
C PRO A 115 -9.45 8.54 16.83
N VAL A 116 -9.74 7.28 17.13
CA VAL A 116 -9.95 6.81 18.51
C VAL A 116 -9.03 5.65 18.87
N SER A 117 -8.67 4.84 17.89
CA SER A 117 -7.73 3.77 18.09
C SER A 117 -6.88 3.55 16.85
N VAL A 118 -5.71 2.95 17.07
CA VAL A 118 -4.84 2.47 16.02
C VAL A 118 -4.25 1.12 16.43
N SER A 119 -4.41 0.14 15.56
CA SER A 119 -3.71 -1.13 15.67
C SER A 119 -2.42 -1.05 14.87
N VAL A 120 -1.31 -1.48 15.46
CA VAL A 120 0.02 -1.52 14.84
C VAL A 120 0.59 -2.92 15.03
N ALA A 121 1.13 -3.51 13.97
CA ALA A 121 1.85 -4.77 14.04
C ALA A 121 3.17 -4.67 13.28
N ASP A 122 4.21 -5.35 13.76
CA ASP A 122 5.50 -5.39 13.08
C ASP A 122 5.93 -6.82 12.75
N SER A 123 6.55 -6.99 11.59
CA SER A 123 6.95 -8.32 11.11
C SER A 123 8.30 -8.80 11.66
N LEU A 124 8.96 -8.04 12.54
CA LEU A 124 10.22 -8.47 13.17
C LEU A 124 9.96 -9.20 14.48
N THR A 125 9.11 -8.65 15.34
CA THR A 125 8.76 -9.23 16.64
C THR A 125 7.43 -9.97 16.60
N GLU A 126 6.65 -9.79 15.55
CA GLU A 126 5.28 -10.31 15.40
C GLU A 126 4.34 -9.80 16.51
N GLU A 127 4.73 -8.74 17.22
CA GLU A 127 3.91 -8.11 18.24
C GLU A 127 2.81 -7.26 17.60
N VAL A 128 1.61 -7.33 18.19
CA VAL A 128 0.46 -6.52 17.81
C VAL A 128 0.09 -5.64 19.00
N ARG A 129 -0.03 -4.34 18.77
CA ARG A 129 -0.49 -3.37 19.78
C ARG A 129 -1.69 -2.60 19.28
N CYS A 130 -2.67 -2.43 20.14
CA CYS A 130 -3.80 -1.53 19.91
C CYS A 130 -3.71 -0.37 20.90
N PHE A 131 -3.56 0.84 20.39
CA PHE A 131 -3.61 2.07 21.17
C PHE A 131 -5.01 2.64 21.10
N VAL A 132 -5.54 3.09 22.23
CA VAL A 132 -6.86 3.73 22.33
C VAL A 132 -6.69 4.98 23.18
N ASN A 133 -7.11 6.13 22.66
CA ASN A 133 -6.97 7.42 23.35
C ASN A 133 -8.03 8.40 22.85
N ASP A 134 -8.56 9.22 23.76
CA ASP A 134 -9.57 10.24 23.43
C ASP A 134 -8.95 11.53 22.88
N ASP A 135 -7.65 11.74 23.10
CA ASP A 135 -6.84 12.79 22.47
C ASP A 135 -6.11 12.23 21.24
N PRO A 136 -6.49 12.65 20.01
CA PRO A 136 -5.83 12.26 18.77
C PRO A 136 -4.32 12.47 18.76
N LYS A 137 -3.83 13.54 19.38
CA LYS A 137 -2.39 13.84 19.39
C LYS A 137 -1.63 12.86 20.29
N MET A 138 -2.21 12.50 21.43
CA MET A 138 -1.64 11.48 22.32
C MET A 138 -1.70 10.09 21.68
N LEU A 139 -2.80 9.75 21.01
CA LEU A 139 -2.91 8.51 20.23
C LEU A 139 -1.75 8.36 19.23
N LEU A 140 -1.49 9.42 18.45
CA LEU A 140 -0.40 9.43 17.48
C LEU A 140 0.96 9.42 18.17
N THR A 141 1.12 10.10 19.31
CA THR A 141 2.37 10.10 20.07
C THR A 141 2.73 8.68 20.53
N ASP A 142 1.75 7.94 21.06
CA ASP A 142 1.95 6.55 21.49
C ASP A 142 2.28 5.62 20.30
N MET A 143 1.56 5.77 19.18
CA MET A 143 1.82 5.05 17.94
C MET A 143 3.25 5.28 17.43
N PHE A 144 3.66 6.54 17.26
CA PHE A 144 4.97 6.87 16.69
C PHE A 144 6.12 6.57 17.63
N LYS A 145 5.89 6.61 18.95
CA LYS A 145 6.87 6.11 19.92
C LYS A 145 7.13 4.62 19.72
N TYR A 146 6.07 3.81 19.61
CA TYR A 146 6.21 2.38 19.34
C TYR A 146 6.91 2.12 18.00
N ILE A 147 6.49 2.81 16.93
CA ILE A 147 7.11 2.70 15.61
C ILE A 147 8.60 3.05 15.67
N GLY A 148 8.98 4.11 16.41
CA GLY A 148 10.38 4.49 16.60
C GLY A 148 11.20 3.39 17.28
N ASP A 149 10.69 2.83 18.37
CA ASP A 149 11.36 1.76 19.13
C ASP A 149 11.56 0.50 18.27
N VAL A 150 10.55 0.11 17.50
CA VAL A 150 10.64 -1.05 16.59
C VAL A 150 11.53 -0.74 15.39
N SER A 151 11.48 0.48 14.85
CA SER A 151 12.27 0.89 13.69
C SER A 151 13.76 0.74 13.97
N VAL A 152 14.24 1.08 15.16
CA VAL A 152 15.66 0.87 15.56
C VAL A 152 16.05 -0.61 15.48
N LYS A 153 15.18 -1.53 15.91
CA LYS A 153 15.43 -2.98 15.84
C LYS A 153 15.49 -3.47 14.39
N ILE A 154 14.56 -3.01 13.55
CA ILE A 154 14.52 -3.34 12.11
C ILE A 154 15.77 -2.79 11.40
N GLN A 155 16.18 -1.56 11.70
CA GLN A 155 17.42 -0.97 11.17
C GLN A 155 18.65 -1.80 11.56
N GLN A 156 18.72 -2.24 12.82
CA GLN A 156 19.82 -3.10 13.27
C GLN A 156 19.85 -4.44 12.52
N TYR A 157 18.69 -5.05 12.31
CA TYR A 157 18.56 -6.25 11.48
C TYR A 157 19.04 -5.98 10.04
N ASN A 158 18.57 -4.90 9.41
CA ASN A 158 18.92 -4.50 8.05
C ASN A 158 20.45 -4.29 7.89
N VAL A 159 21.07 -3.57 8.83
CA VAL A 159 22.53 -3.33 8.84
C VAL A 159 23.30 -4.65 8.98
N ASN A 160 22.78 -5.60 9.78
CA ASN A 160 23.38 -6.92 9.92
C ASN A 160 23.24 -7.76 8.65
N LYS A 161 22.04 -7.80 8.03
CA LYS A 161 21.79 -8.50 6.75
C LYS A 161 22.74 -8.01 5.66
N TYR A 162 22.93 -6.69 5.54
CA TYR A 162 23.77 -6.09 4.50
C TYR A 162 25.20 -5.77 4.95
N LYS A 163 25.66 -6.31 6.07
CA LYS A 163 26.98 -6.03 6.66
C LYS A 163 28.14 -6.36 5.72
N SER A 164 28.03 -7.47 4.98
CA SER A 164 29.04 -7.89 4.00
C SER A 164 29.18 -6.85 2.87
N LEU A 165 28.05 -6.38 2.34
CA LEU A 165 27.99 -5.34 1.31
C LEU A 165 28.54 -4.00 1.83
N LEU A 166 28.10 -3.56 3.01
CA LEU A 166 28.60 -2.33 3.64
C LEU A 166 30.13 -2.35 3.81
N ARG A 167 30.69 -3.47 4.28
CA ARG A 167 32.14 -3.65 4.41
C ARG A 167 32.86 -3.57 3.07
N LYS A 168 32.34 -4.19 2.01
CA LYS A 168 32.93 -4.10 0.66
C LYS A 168 32.90 -2.68 0.13
N ILE A 169 31.80 -1.95 0.32
CA ILE A 169 31.68 -0.54 -0.08
C ILE A 169 32.74 0.31 0.64
N ILE A 170 32.86 0.18 1.96
CA ILE A 170 33.86 0.91 2.77
C ILE A 170 35.29 0.56 2.30
N ASN A 171 35.59 -0.71 2.05
CA ASN A 171 36.93 -1.10 1.60
C ASN A 171 37.27 -0.52 0.22
N ALA A 172 36.31 -0.55 -0.71
CA ALA A 172 36.51 -0.05 -2.06
C ALA A 172 36.67 1.48 -2.10
N HIS A 173 35.76 2.22 -1.47
CA HIS A 173 35.67 3.69 -1.65
C HIS A 173 35.91 4.50 -0.37
N GLY A 174 36.14 3.82 0.76
CA GLY A 174 36.07 4.46 2.07
C GLY A 174 34.67 4.96 2.38
N LEU A 175 34.57 5.77 3.42
CA LEU A 175 33.35 6.49 3.80
C LEU A 175 33.20 7.83 3.04
N THR A 176 33.64 7.86 1.77
CA THR A 176 33.56 9.06 0.92
C THR A 176 32.10 9.49 0.76
N GLY A 177 31.83 10.78 0.96
CA GLY A 177 30.48 11.35 0.88
C GLY A 177 29.60 11.11 2.10
N MET A 178 30.14 10.51 3.17
CA MET A 178 29.45 10.39 4.47
C MET A 178 29.96 11.44 5.45
N GLU A 179 29.08 11.93 6.31
CA GLU A 179 29.46 12.77 7.44
C GLU A 179 29.71 11.88 8.66
N ILE A 180 30.93 11.95 9.21
CA ILE A 180 31.34 11.14 10.35
C ILE A 180 31.58 12.09 11.53
N PRO A 181 30.88 11.93 12.67
CA PRO A 181 31.06 12.82 13.82
C PRO A 181 32.48 12.77 14.40
N GLY A 182 33.06 13.94 14.63
CA GLY A 182 34.32 14.10 15.37
C GLY A 182 35.55 13.49 14.69
N VAL A 183 35.64 13.53 13.36
CA VAL A 183 36.84 13.13 12.60
C VAL A 183 37.26 14.22 11.62
N ASN A 184 38.51 14.19 11.19
CA ASN A 184 39.07 15.18 10.27
C ASN A 184 38.39 15.12 8.90
N LEU A 185 37.90 16.27 8.45
CA LEU A 185 37.35 16.47 7.10
C LEU A 185 38.45 16.22 6.04
N GLY A 186 38.06 15.61 4.91
CA GLY A 186 38.96 15.37 3.78
C GLY A 186 39.84 14.12 3.86
N LYS A 187 39.82 13.38 4.98
CA LYS A 187 40.47 12.06 5.08
C LYS A 187 39.50 10.96 4.67
N THR A 188 39.98 10.00 3.87
CA THR A 188 39.24 8.79 3.52
C THR A 188 39.46 7.72 4.58
N TYR A 189 38.38 7.33 5.26
CA TYR A 189 38.40 6.29 6.29
C TYR A 189 37.96 4.94 5.72
N LYS A 190 38.67 3.88 6.11
CA LYS A 190 38.47 2.49 5.68
C LYS A 190 37.92 1.64 6.83
N MET A 191 37.65 0.37 6.53
CA MET A 191 37.06 -0.55 7.52
C MET A 191 38.01 -0.84 8.70
N SER A 192 39.32 -0.67 8.51
CA SER A 192 40.31 -0.73 9.61
C SER A 192 40.10 0.37 10.64
N ASP A 193 39.85 1.61 10.20
CA ASP A 193 39.57 2.74 11.09
C ASP A 193 38.27 2.48 11.89
N VAL A 194 37.22 2.01 11.20
CA VAL A 194 35.95 1.66 11.86
C VAL A 194 36.14 0.56 12.90
N LYS A 195 36.95 -0.47 12.62
CA LYS A 195 37.27 -1.52 13.60
C LYS A 195 38.05 -0.96 14.80
N SER A 196 38.99 -0.03 14.57
CA SER A 196 39.74 0.65 15.63
C SER A 196 38.78 1.42 16.53
N TRP A 197 37.89 2.23 15.96
CA TRP A 197 36.93 3.02 16.73
C TRP A 197 35.96 2.17 17.55
N VAL A 198 35.52 1.03 17.03
CA VAL A 198 34.69 0.09 17.80
C VAL A 198 35.52 -0.59 18.90
N GLY A 199 36.76 -1.00 18.60
CA GLY A 199 37.66 -1.63 19.59
C GLY A 199 38.11 -0.69 20.72
N GLU A 200 38.25 0.60 20.42
CA GLU A 200 38.56 1.68 21.36
C GLU A 200 37.34 2.15 22.16
N GLY A 201 36.14 1.64 21.86
CA GLY A 201 34.90 2.01 22.53
C GLY A 201 34.30 3.36 22.12
N LYS A 202 34.79 3.99 21.02
CA LYS A 202 34.17 5.20 20.45
C LYS A 202 32.75 4.93 19.96
N TYR A 203 32.48 3.71 19.50
CA TYR A 203 31.16 3.21 19.15
C TYR A 203 30.96 1.83 19.77
N GLY A 204 29.79 1.57 20.38
CA GLY A 204 29.50 0.29 21.04
C GLY A 204 29.45 -0.90 20.07
N SER A 205 29.09 -0.64 18.81
CA SER A 205 28.98 -1.66 17.76
C SER A 205 29.13 -1.03 16.37
N PHE A 206 29.19 -1.89 15.34
CA PHE A 206 29.14 -1.43 13.96
C PHE A 206 27.80 -0.76 13.62
N PHE A 207 26.70 -1.18 14.28
CA PHE A 207 25.40 -0.54 14.12
C PHE A 207 25.42 0.87 14.70
N ASP A 208 25.95 1.06 15.92
CA ASP A 208 26.04 2.40 16.53
C ASP A 208 26.89 3.35 15.69
N PHE A 209 27.99 2.83 15.13
CA PHE A 209 28.76 3.56 14.13
C PHE A 209 27.91 3.92 12.90
N HIS A 210 27.23 2.95 12.29
CA HIS A 210 26.38 3.17 11.11
C HIS A 210 25.28 4.21 11.36
N SER A 211 24.62 4.14 12.50
CA SER A 211 23.53 5.03 12.90
C SER A 211 24.02 6.45 13.16
N SER A 212 25.27 6.62 13.60
CA SER A 212 25.88 7.95 13.80
C SER A 212 26.23 8.71 12.52
N LEU A 213 26.22 8.04 11.36
CA LEU A 213 26.64 8.66 10.09
C LEU A 213 25.57 9.60 9.55
N GLY A 214 25.98 10.81 9.18
CA GLY A 214 25.17 11.75 8.40
C GLY A 214 25.38 11.58 6.90
N PHE A 215 24.51 12.21 6.11
CA PHE A 215 24.62 12.22 4.64
C PHE A 215 25.38 13.46 4.18
N GLY A 216 26.51 13.26 3.50
CA GLY A 216 27.24 14.37 2.88
C GLY A 216 26.59 14.83 1.56
N LYS A 217 27.16 15.89 0.97
CA LYS A 217 26.68 16.46 -0.31
C LYS A 217 26.80 15.51 -1.50
N GLN A 218 27.79 14.60 -1.47
CA GLN A 218 28.05 13.68 -2.57
C GLN A 218 27.24 12.38 -2.38
N LYS A 219 26.47 12.00 -3.40
CA LYS A 219 25.81 10.69 -3.43
C LYS A 219 26.85 9.57 -3.52
N SER A 220 27.02 8.82 -2.43
CA SER A 220 27.87 7.63 -2.36
C SER A 220 27.03 6.35 -2.39
N ASP A 221 27.65 5.22 -2.73
CA ASP A 221 26.95 3.93 -2.67
C ASP A 221 26.61 3.51 -1.24
N TYR A 222 27.45 3.91 -0.27
CA TYR A 222 27.12 3.75 1.15
C TYR A 222 25.89 4.57 1.52
N GLY A 223 25.82 5.84 1.10
CA GLY A 223 24.67 6.71 1.36
C GLY A 223 23.39 6.17 0.74
N LYS A 224 23.43 5.68 -0.51
CA LYS A 224 22.26 5.05 -1.16
C LYS A 224 21.78 3.83 -0.37
N LEU A 225 22.70 2.98 0.08
CA LEU A 225 22.36 1.79 0.86
C LEU A 225 21.81 2.20 2.23
N LYS A 226 22.52 3.06 2.98
CA LYS A 226 22.10 3.58 4.29
C LYS A 226 20.69 4.13 4.25
N GLN A 227 20.35 4.96 3.26
CA GLN A 227 18.99 5.49 3.12
C GLN A 227 17.92 4.39 3.03
N LEU A 228 18.22 3.26 2.39
CA LEU A 228 17.30 2.13 2.28
C LEU A 228 17.24 1.29 3.55
N LEU A 229 18.35 1.15 4.27
CA LEU A 229 18.40 0.38 5.53
C LEU A 229 17.77 1.13 6.70
N ASP A 230 17.92 2.47 6.71
CA ASP A 230 17.42 3.35 7.76
C ASP A 230 15.91 3.55 7.67
N GLN A 231 15.34 3.66 6.47
CA GLN A 231 13.92 4.01 6.29
C GLN A 231 13.02 2.78 6.31
N VAL A 232 12.54 2.42 7.50
CA VAL A 232 11.63 1.28 7.72
C VAL A 232 10.28 1.49 7.01
N PRO A 233 9.81 0.54 6.19
CA PRO A 233 8.48 0.62 5.59
C PRO A 233 7.37 0.50 6.64
N VAL A 234 6.46 1.46 6.65
CA VAL A 234 5.26 1.49 7.50
C VAL A 234 4.04 1.55 6.59
N PHE A 235 3.26 0.49 6.54
CA PHE A 235 2.19 0.30 5.58
C PHE A 235 0.81 0.48 6.20
N GLY A 236 -0.05 1.24 5.52
CA GLY A 236 -1.50 1.15 5.71
C GLY A 236 -2.18 0.64 4.44
N PHE A 237 -3.48 0.35 4.53
CA PHE A 237 -4.25 -0.16 3.40
C PHE A 237 -5.36 0.83 3.05
N HIS A 238 -5.26 1.49 1.87
CA HIS A 238 -6.08 2.67 1.52
C HIS A 238 -5.86 3.89 2.45
N SER A 239 -4.78 3.88 3.22
CA SER A 239 -4.47 4.91 4.20
C SER A 239 -4.22 6.28 3.58
N GLY A 240 -3.67 6.32 2.37
CA GLY A 240 -3.39 7.57 1.67
C GLY A 240 -4.64 8.40 1.37
N ARG A 241 -5.80 7.74 1.30
CA ARG A 241 -7.12 8.37 1.07
C ARG A 241 -7.85 8.66 2.36
N TYR A 242 -7.83 7.73 3.32
CA TYR A 242 -8.61 7.85 4.56
C TYR A 242 -7.72 8.17 5.76
N ASP A 243 -6.94 7.21 6.26
CA ASP A 243 -6.21 7.33 7.54
C ASP A 243 -5.30 8.55 7.59
N ILE A 244 -4.51 8.80 6.55
CA ILE A 244 -3.64 9.98 6.52
C ILE A 244 -4.47 11.27 6.57
N ASN A 245 -5.63 11.32 5.92
CA ASN A 245 -6.51 12.48 6.01
C ASN A 245 -7.21 12.62 7.36
N LEU A 246 -7.44 11.51 8.06
CA LEU A 246 -7.97 11.46 9.42
C LEU A 246 -6.98 12.05 10.43
N ILE A 247 -5.68 11.77 10.26
CA ILE A 247 -4.65 12.12 11.26
C ILE A 247 -3.77 13.32 10.89
N LYS A 248 -3.85 13.84 9.65
CA LYS A 248 -2.90 14.86 9.14
C LYS A 248 -2.83 16.16 9.95
N SER A 249 -3.87 16.50 10.72
CA SER A 249 -3.88 17.71 11.58
C SER A 249 -2.73 17.67 12.59
N ASP A 250 -2.50 16.50 13.17
CA ASP A 250 -1.54 16.30 14.26
C ASP A 250 -0.31 15.53 13.80
N LEU A 251 -0.41 14.77 12.70
CA LEU A 251 0.65 13.92 12.16
C LEU A 251 2.01 14.63 12.05
N PHE A 252 2.06 15.79 11.39
CA PHE A 252 3.31 16.51 11.17
C PHE A 252 3.84 17.17 12.43
N ALA A 253 2.95 17.51 13.37
CA ALA A 253 3.35 18.04 14.67
C ALA A 253 3.96 16.96 15.56
N VAL A 254 3.42 15.73 15.52
CA VAL A 254 3.90 14.58 16.29
C VAL A 254 5.20 14.02 15.73
N ILE A 255 5.29 13.86 14.40
CA ILE A 255 6.53 13.39 13.75
C ILE A 255 7.66 14.44 13.84
N GLY A 256 7.29 15.73 13.85
CA GLY A 256 8.21 16.85 13.76
C GLY A 256 8.56 17.15 12.30
N THR A 257 8.29 18.38 11.85
CA THR A 257 8.50 18.79 10.46
C THR A 257 9.95 18.67 10.00
N ASP A 258 10.91 18.82 10.91
CA ASP A 258 12.35 18.71 10.61
C ASP A 258 12.79 17.27 10.31
N ASN A 259 12.02 16.27 10.78
CA ASN A 259 12.25 14.87 10.49
C ASN A 259 11.73 14.46 9.11
N ILE A 260 10.82 15.24 8.50
CA ILE A 260 10.25 14.95 7.18
C ILE A 260 11.30 15.17 6.09
N LYS A 261 11.56 14.13 5.29
CA LYS A 261 12.48 14.18 4.14
C LYS A 261 11.75 14.41 2.82
N SER A 262 10.58 13.82 2.65
CA SER A 262 9.77 14.03 1.46
C SER A 262 8.32 13.59 1.67
N VAL A 263 7.39 14.27 1.02
CA VAL A 263 5.98 13.90 0.95
C VAL A 263 5.56 13.84 -0.51
N ILE A 264 5.01 12.70 -0.94
CA ILE A 264 4.50 12.47 -2.30
C ILE A 264 2.99 12.31 -2.21
N LYS A 265 2.25 13.13 -2.95
CA LYS A 265 0.78 13.13 -2.98
C LYS A 265 0.27 13.30 -4.42
N THR A 266 -0.41 12.29 -4.96
CA THR A 266 -1.00 12.31 -6.31
C THR A 266 -2.12 11.26 -6.50
N PRO A 267 -3.42 11.61 -6.43
CA PRO A 267 -4.04 12.72 -5.72
C PRO A 267 -4.10 12.49 -4.19
N SER A 268 -3.97 11.25 -3.75
CA SER A 268 -3.86 10.81 -2.34
C SER A 268 -2.42 10.77 -1.88
N TYR A 269 -2.18 10.72 -0.56
CA TYR A 269 -0.83 10.54 -0.03
C TYR A 269 -0.30 9.16 -0.45
N MET A 270 0.85 9.13 -1.12
CA MET A 270 1.49 7.89 -1.56
C MET A 270 2.68 7.52 -0.68
N CYS A 271 3.40 8.54 -0.20
CA CYS A 271 4.58 8.35 0.63
C CYS A 271 4.80 9.56 1.54
N ILE A 272 5.03 9.30 2.83
CA ILE A 272 5.60 10.27 3.78
C ILE A 272 6.88 9.65 4.31
N ALA A 273 8.03 10.19 3.90
CA ALA A 273 9.33 9.69 4.29
C ALA A 273 9.96 10.58 5.36
N THR A 274 10.44 9.97 6.43
CA THR A 274 11.28 10.58 7.46
C THR A 274 12.73 10.10 7.33
N SER A 275 13.60 10.40 8.30
CA SER A 275 14.94 9.81 8.36
C SER A 275 14.93 8.29 8.60
N ASP A 276 13.92 7.78 9.31
CA ASP A 276 13.89 6.45 9.91
C ASP A 276 12.69 5.59 9.47
N MET A 277 11.70 6.16 8.80
CA MET A 277 10.56 5.42 8.27
C MET A 277 10.05 5.98 6.94
N LYS A 278 9.25 5.16 6.25
CA LYS A 278 8.46 5.51 5.08
C LYS A 278 7.05 5.02 5.29
N MET A 279 6.13 5.94 5.55
CA MET A 279 4.72 5.63 5.54
C MET A 279 4.25 5.49 4.09
N LEU A 280 3.74 4.31 3.75
CA LEU A 280 3.34 3.88 2.42
C LEU A 280 1.91 3.32 2.46
N ASP A 281 1.24 3.35 1.32
CA ASP A 281 -0.08 2.75 1.15
C ASP A 281 0.02 1.54 0.20
N ILE A 282 -0.33 0.35 0.70
CA ILE A 282 -0.27 -0.92 -0.03
C ILE A 282 -1.15 -0.86 -1.29
N SER A 283 -2.25 -0.10 -1.27
CA SER A 283 -3.17 0.03 -2.42
C SER A 283 -2.49 0.56 -3.69
N ASN A 284 -1.32 1.20 -3.59
CA ASN A 284 -0.54 1.66 -4.74
C ASN A 284 0.28 0.54 -5.41
N TYR A 285 0.43 -0.62 -4.76
CA TYR A 285 1.27 -1.74 -5.19
C TYR A 285 0.45 -2.97 -5.58
N VAL A 286 -0.87 -2.88 -5.51
CA VAL A 286 -1.82 -3.93 -5.88
C VAL A 286 -2.69 -3.44 -7.05
N PRO A 287 -3.33 -4.33 -7.81
CA PRO A 287 -4.24 -3.93 -8.88
C PRO A 287 -5.33 -2.96 -8.40
N ALA A 288 -5.73 -2.03 -9.27
CA ALA A 288 -6.78 -1.08 -8.96
C ALA A 288 -8.09 -1.80 -8.59
N GLY A 289 -8.77 -1.32 -7.54
CA GLY A 289 -10.02 -1.93 -7.06
C GLY A 289 -9.84 -3.19 -6.21
N THR A 290 -8.60 -3.53 -5.83
CA THR A 290 -8.33 -4.55 -4.81
C THR A 290 -8.81 -4.05 -3.44
N SER A 291 -9.86 -4.66 -2.90
CA SER A 291 -10.26 -4.46 -1.50
C SER A 291 -9.34 -5.24 -0.57
N ASP A 292 -9.37 -4.92 0.71
CA ASP A 292 -8.58 -5.61 1.73
C ASP A 292 -8.93 -7.11 1.78
N ASP A 293 -10.22 -7.41 1.76
CA ASP A 293 -10.74 -8.78 1.65
C ASP A 293 -10.22 -9.54 0.40
N LYS A 294 -10.19 -8.88 -0.77
CA LYS A 294 -9.62 -9.47 -2.00
C LYS A 294 -8.12 -9.68 -1.88
N TYR A 295 -7.42 -8.74 -1.24
CA TYR A 295 -6.00 -8.85 -0.98
C TYR A 295 -5.72 -10.07 -0.11
N LEU A 296 -6.37 -10.16 1.07
CA LEU A 296 -6.21 -11.27 2.00
C LEU A 296 -6.55 -12.63 1.38
N THR A 297 -7.67 -12.74 0.67
CA THR A 297 -8.07 -13.99 0.00
C THR A 297 -7.09 -14.45 -1.08
N THR A 298 -6.44 -13.52 -1.78
CA THR A 298 -5.43 -13.84 -2.80
C THR A 298 -4.19 -14.52 -2.21
N TYR A 299 -3.76 -14.09 -1.01
CA TYR A 299 -2.51 -14.59 -0.40
C TYR A 299 -2.74 -15.71 0.63
N LEU A 300 -3.91 -15.75 1.27
CA LEU A 300 -4.21 -16.72 2.32
C LEU A 300 -5.04 -17.91 1.83
N GLU A 301 -5.49 -17.91 0.56
CA GLU A 301 -6.37 -18.94 -0.03
C GLU A 301 -7.69 -19.16 0.76
N GLY A 302 -8.05 -18.23 1.64
CA GLY A 302 -9.22 -18.28 2.52
C GLY A 302 -9.10 -19.23 3.73
N CYS A 303 -10.11 -19.22 4.60
CA CYS A 303 -10.16 -20.07 5.78
C CYS A 303 -10.35 -21.55 5.40
N LYS A 304 -9.34 -22.39 5.69
CA LYS A 304 -9.42 -23.86 5.51
C LYS A 304 -9.84 -24.63 6.77
N CYS A 305 -10.08 -23.92 7.88
CA CYS A 305 -10.53 -24.52 9.13
C CYS A 305 -11.94 -25.11 9.01
N GLY A 306 -12.18 -26.25 9.67
CA GLY A 306 -13.53 -26.82 9.83
C GLY A 306 -14.46 -25.95 10.70
N ASP A 307 -13.90 -25.26 11.70
CA ASP A 307 -14.59 -24.25 12.50
C ASP A 307 -14.23 -22.85 11.97
N LYS A 308 -14.96 -22.39 10.95
CA LYS A 308 -14.77 -21.04 10.38
C LYS A 308 -15.11 -19.91 11.35
N PHE A 309 -15.88 -20.24 12.39
CA PHE A 309 -16.40 -19.27 13.35
C PHE A 309 -15.31 -18.83 14.33
N ARG A 310 -14.60 -19.79 14.94
CA ARG A 310 -13.52 -19.53 15.91
C ARG A 310 -12.14 -19.41 15.27
N CYS A 311 -12.03 -19.74 13.99
CA CYS A 311 -10.74 -19.74 13.32
C CYS A 311 -10.28 -18.33 12.95
N VAL A 312 -9.05 -18.03 13.34
CA VAL A 312 -8.36 -16.77 13.04
C VAL A 312 -7.62 -16.79 11.70
N CYS A 313 -7.45 -17.96 11.06
CA CYS A 313 -6.67 -18.07 9.81
C CYS A 313 -7.38 -17.53 8.56
N GLY A 314 -8.68 -17.24 8.66
CA GLY A 314 -9.41 -16.50 7.64
C GLY A 314 -10.12 -15.30 8.22
N LEU A 315 -9.44 -14.58 9.13
CA LEU A 315 -9.89 -13.26 9.57
C LEU A 315 -10.06 -12.37 8.33
N GLY A 316 -11.32 -12.05 8.04
CA GLY A 316 -11.66 -10.92 7.18
C GLY A 316 -11.57 -9.61 7.98
N LYS A 317 -12.02 -8.52 7.37
CA LYS A 317 -12.03 -7.21 8.01
C LYS A 317 -12.82 -7.25 9.34
N GLY A 318 -12.29 -6.58 10.37
CA GLY A 318 -12.99 -6.38 11.64
C GLY A 318 -14.35 -5.71 11.46
N LEU A 319 -15.29 -6.04 12.35
CA LEU A 319 -16.65 -5.50 12.32
C LEU A 319 -16.78 -4.38 13.35
N PHE A 320 -16.75 -3.13 12.87
CA PHE A 320 -16.80 -1.94 13.70
C PHE A 320 -18.15 -1.19 13.54
N PRO A 321 -18.92 -0.96 14.62
CA PRO A 321 -20.23 -0.32 14.54
C PRO A 321 -20.11 1.21 14.46
N TYR A 322 -19.62 1.71 13.33
CA TYR A 322 -19.24 3.12 13.14
C TYR A 322 -20.33 4.13 13.56
N GLU A 323 -21.60 3.89 13.22
CA GLU A 323 -22.69 4.84 13.52
C GLU A 323 -23.16 4.80 14.99
N TYR A 324 -22.84 3.71 15.70
CA TYR A 324 -23.11 3.59 17.13
C TYR A 324 -22.03 4.31 17.96
N ILE A 325 -20.77 4.19 17.52
CA ILE A 325 -19.61 4.78 18.20
C ILE A 325 -19.51 6.28 17.85
N SER A 326 -20.34 7.06 18.53
CA SER A 326 -20.50 8.52 18.34
C SER A 326 -19.75 9.36 19.37
N SER A 327 -19.22 8.73 20.43
CA SER A 327 -18.38 9.37 21.44
C SER A 327 -17.43 8.36 22.06
N PHE A 328 -16.37 8.84 22.71
CA PHE A 328 -15.38 7.97 23.36
C PHE A 328 -15.98 7.09 24.46
N ASN A 329 -16.96 7.59 25.21
CA ASN A 329 -17.58 6.87 26.32
C ASN A 329 -18.26 5.57 25.92
N VAL A 330 -18.67 5.43 24.64
CA VAL A 330 -19.26 4.19 24.11
C VAL A 330 -18.26 3.03 24.20
N LEU A 331 -16.95 3.30 24.11
CA LEU A 331 -15.91 2.27 24.23
C LEU A 331 -15.76 1.73 25.67
N ASN A 332 -16.34 2.40 26.67
CA ASN A 332 -16.33 1.93 28.06
C ASN A 332 -17.48 0.96 28.36
N GLU A 333 -18.39 0.73 27.40
CA GLU A 333 -19.48 -0.22 27.56
C GLU A 333 -18.94 -1.64 27.70
N THR A 334 -19.47 -2.39 28.66
CA THR A 334 -19.01 -3.76 28.98
C THR A 334 -19.84 -4.85 28.31
N GLN A 335 -20.81 -4.46 27.48
CA GLN A 335 -21.72 -5.37 26.79
C GLN A 335 -21.59 -5.22 25.28
N VAL A 336 -21.74 -6.33 24.56
CA VAL A 336 -21.77 -6.32 23.10
C VAL A 336 -22.93 -5.44 22.62
N PRO A 337 -22.69 -4.48 21.70
CA PRO A 337 -23.76 -3.69 21.14
C PRO A 337 -24.84 -4.56 20.49
N SER A 338 -26.08 -4.09 20.50
CA SER A 338 -27.18 -4.80 19.86
C SER A 338 -26.91 -4.98 18.35
N LYS A 339 -27.47 -6.02 17.73
CA LYS A 339 -27.29 -6.27 16.28
C LYS A 339 -27.64 -5.06 15.42
N SER A 340 -28.63 -4.26 15.83
CA SER A 340 -29.03 -3.03 15.13
C SER A 340 -27.98 -1.92 15.16
N ALA A 341 -27.06 -1.92 16.14
CA ALA A 341 -25.97 -0.94 16.23
C ALA A 341 -24.97 -1.04 15.06
N PHE A 342 -24.93 -2.18 14.37
CA PHE A 342 -24.08 -2.42 13.21
C PHE A 342 -24.74 -2.04 11.86
N TYR A 343 -25.86 -1.33 11.89
CA TYR A 343 -26.47 -0.82 10.66
C TYR A 343 -25.60 0.29 10.05
N SER A 344 -25.36 0.22 8.74
CA SER A 344 -24.71 1.29 7.99
C SER A 344 -25.73 1.99 7.11
N LYS A 345 -26.08 3.24 7.44
CA LYS A 345 -26.88 4.14 6.57
C LYS A 345 -26.16 4.42 5.26
N LEU A 346 -24.83 4.57 5.30
CA LEU A 346 -24.02 4.83 4.10
C LEU A 346 -24.17 3.72 3.05
N ARG A 347 -24.18 2.46 3.48
CA ARG A 347 -24.30 1.30 2.59
C ARG A 347 -25.73 0.75 2.49
N GLY A 348 -26.61 1.15 3.40
CA GLY A 348 -27.94 0.56 3.57
C GLY A 348 -27.92 -0.89 4.04
N THR A 349 -26.82 -1.35 4.65
CA THR A 349 -26.60 -2.77 4.99
C THR A 349 -26.67 -3.04 6.49
N LYS A 350 -27.10 -4.24 6.85
CA LYS A 350 -27.10 -4.78 8.21
C LYS A 350 -26.01 -5.85 8.33
N ILE A 351 -25.50 -6.06 9.53
CA ILE A 351 -24.65 -7.21 9.86
C ILE A 351 -25.43 -8.51 9.69
N SER A 352 -24.78 -9.57 9.21
CA SER A 352 -25.38 -10.91 9.10
C SER A 352 -25.53 -11.56 10.49
N ASP A 353 -26.33 -12.63 10.61
CA ASP A 353 -26.39 -13.41 11.85
C ASP A 353 -25.03 -14.04 12.19
N GLU A 354 -24.36 -14.61 11.18
CA GLU A 354 -23.05 -15.26 11.33
C GLU A 354 -21.97 -14.28 11.82
N ASP A 355 -21.92 -13.08 11.23
CA ASP A 355 -21.00 -12.02 11.64
C ASP A 355 -21.29 -11.50 13.05
N TYR A 356 -22.57 -11.41 13.43
CA TYR A 356 -22.94 -10.96 14.77
C TYR A 356 -22.62 -11.98 15.86
N GLU A 357 -22.81 -13.28 15.57
CA GLU A 357 -22.29 -14.33 16.45
C GLU A 357 -20.76 -14.22 16.56
N ARG A 358 -20.05 -13.92 15.47
CA ARG A 358 -18.58 -13.77 15.50
C ARG A 358 -18.17 -12.62 16.39
N VAL A 359 -18.85 -11.48 16.31
CA VAL A 359 -18.65 -10.33 17.22
C VAL A 359 -18.80 -10.75 18.68
N LYS A 360 -19.88 -11.49 18.99
CA LYS A 360 -20.11 -12.01 20.36
C LYS A 360 -18.98 -12.92 20.84
N TRP A 361 -18.47 -13.79 19.96
CA TRP A 361 -17.35 -14.67 20.29
C TRP A 361 -16.02 -13.92 20.49
N VAL A 362 -15.73 -12.90 19.67
CA VAL A 362 -14.52 -12.07 19.83
C VAL A 362 -14.57 -11.25 21.11
N TRP A 363 -15.75 -10.79 21.53
CA TRP A 363 -15.94 -9.98 22.73
C TRP A 363 -15.62 -10.72 24.04
N GLY A 364 -15.84 -12.05 24.07
CA GLY A 364 -15.62 -12.90 25.24
C GLY A 364 -16.91 -13.44 25.84
#